data_AF-A0A857JH26-F1
#
_entry.id   AF-A0A857JH26-F1
#
_cell.length_a   1.000
_cell.length_b   1.000
_cell.length_c   1.000
_cell.angle_alpha   90.00
_cell.angle_beta   90.00
_cell.angle_gamma   90.00
#
_symmetry.space_group_name_H-M   'P 1'
#
loop_
_entity.id
_entity.type
_entity.pdbx_description
1 polymer ?
#
loop_
_entity_poly.entity_id
_entity_poly.type
_entity_poly.pdbx_seq_one_letter_code
_entity_poly.pdbx_strand_id
1 'polypeptide(L)'
;MPDYPTLAHELERLRALKNMNIVDTEQDKTLDAITLEARNYFNSKSCLISLITEDRQWFKSKQGMDVSETPRKISFCTYAITEEEYLIIPDAEADLRFSNNPLYQFH
;
A
#
# COMPACT_ATOMS: atom_id res chain seq x y z
N MET A 1 7.00 16.47 -12.62
CA MET A 1 7.09 15.00 -12.81
C MET A 1 6.76 14.38 -11.47
N PRO A 2 6.01 13.26 -11.39
CA PRO A 2 5.80 12.62 -10.10
C PRO A 2 7.13 12.14 -9.53
N ASP A 3 7.35 12.32 -8.23
CA ASP A 3 8.58 11.89 -7.52
C ASP A 3 8.61 10.37 -7.23
N TYR A 4 7.77 9.58 -7.91
CA TYR A 4 7.58 8.14 -7.72
C TYR A 4 7.32 7.43 -9.05
N PRO A 5 7.57 6.11 -9.17
CA PRO A 5 7.43 5.39 -10.43
C PRO A 5 5.97 5.33 -10.89
N THR A 6 5.76 5.37 -12.20
CA THR A 6 4.44 5.27 -12.84
C THR A 6 4.49 4.23 -13.95
N LEU A 7 3.44 3.42 -14.08
CA LEU A 7 3.30 2.42 -15.14
C LEU A 7 3.01 3.08 -16.50
N ALA A 8 3.46 2.46 -17.58
CA ALA A 8 3.13 2.90 -18.94
C ALA A 8 1.61 2.92 -19.20
N HIS A 9 0.86 2.02 -18.56
CA HIS A 9 -0.59 1.84 -18.68
C HIS A 9 -1.34 2.28 -17.40
N GLU A 10 -0.82 3.27 -16.68
CA GLU A 10 -1.39 3.73 -15.41
C GLU A 10 -2.87 4.15 -15.51
N LEU A 11 -3.27 4.79 -16.61
CA LEU A 11 -4.65 5.20 -16.83
C LEU A 11 -5.62 4.00 -16.90
N GLU A 12 -5.18 2.90 -17.49
CA GLU A 12 -5.97 1.67 -17.59
C GLU A 12 -6.09 0.99 -16.23
N ARG A 13 -4.99 0.94 -15.47
CA ARG A 13 -4.98 0.42 -14.10
C ARG A 13 -5.94 1.20 -13.18
N LEU A 14 -5.92 2.53 -13.25
CA LEU A 14 -6.81 3.40 -12.47
C LEU A 14 -8.29 3.20 -12.86
N ARG A 15 -8.58 3.06 -14.17
CA ARG A 15 -9.94 2.74 -14.64
C ARG A 15 -10.41 1.38 -14.13
N ALA A 16 -9.55 0.36 -14.18
CA ALA A 16 -9.87 -0.97 -13.67
C ALA A 16 -10.19 -0.93 -12.17
N LEU A 17 -9.36 -0.25 -11.37
CA LEU A 17 -9.60 -0.06 -9.94
C LEU A 17 -10.93 0.67 -9.67
N LYS A 18 -11.22 1.73 -10.41
CA LYS A 18 -12.48 2.48 -10.28
C LYS A 18 -13.69 1.60 -10.59
N ASN A 19 -13.62 0.77 -11.62
CA ASN A 19 -14.71 -0.12 -12.02
C ASN A 19 -15.02 -1.22 -11.00
N MET A 20 -14.08 -1.54 -10.10
CA MET A 20 -14.31 -2.48 -9.00
C MET A 20 -15.22 -1.91 -7.90
N ASN A 21 -15.45 -0.59 -7.85
CA ASN A 21 -16.26 0.08 -6.82
C ASN A 21 -15.89 -0.33 -5.38
N ILE A 22 -14.59 -0.53 -5.11
CA ILE A 22 -14.08 -1.07 -3.85
C ILE A 22 -13.37 -0.04 -2.97
N VAL A 23 -12.91 1.07 -3.56
CA VAL A 23 -12.29 2.19 -2.83
C VAL A 23 -13.38 2.97 -2.07
N ASP A 24 -13.06 3.47 -0.88
CA ASP A 24 -13.99 4.21 0.00
C ASP A 24 -15.25 3.42 0.42
N THR A 25 -15.16 2.10 0.39
CA THR A 25 -16.23 1.22 0.88
C THR A 25 -15.95 0.75 2.30
N GLU A 26 -16.97 0.19 2.97
CA GLU A 26 -16.83 -0.37 4.31
C GLU A 26 -15.78 -1.49 4.37
N GLN A 27 -15.27 -1.76 5.58
CA GLN A 27 -14.34 -2.85 5.83
C GLN A 27 -14.95 -4.20 5.45
N ASP A 28 -14.11 -5.09 4.95
CA ASP A 28 -14.52 -6.43 4.54
C ASP A 28 -13.94 -7.44 5.54
N LYS A 29 -14.83 -8.06 6.32
CA LYS A 29 -14.46 -9.05 7.35
C LYS A 29 -13.64 -10.21 6.81
N THR A 30 -13.85 -10.58 5.54
CA THR A 30 -13.09 -11.65 4.90
C THR A 30 -11.65 -11.21 4.67
N LEU A 31 -11.46 -9.99 4.17
CA LEU A 31 -10.13 -9.41 3.96
C LEU A 31 -9.42 -9.11 5.29
N ASP A 32 -10.18 -8.74 6.33
CA ASP A 32 -9.66 -8.54 7.68
C ASP A 32 -9.17 -9.83 8.32
N ALA A 33 -9.87 -10.96 8.10
CA ALA A 33 -9.40 -12.26 8.54
C ALA A 33 -8.06 -12.61 7.85
N ILE A 34 -7.94 -12.36 6.55
CA ILE A 34 -6.71 -12.62 5.78
C ILE A 34 -5.53 -11.80 6.32
N THR A 35 -5.69 -10.49 6.51
CA THR A 35 -4.61 -9.64 7.01
C THR A 35 -4.23 -9.98 8.45
N LEU A 36 -5.20 -10.38 9.28
CA LEU A 36 -4.96 -10.83 10.65
C LEU A 36 -4.17 -12.14 10.69
N GLU A 37 -4.57 -13.14 9.90
CA GLU A 37 -3.86 -14.42 9.81
C GLU A 37 -2.44 -14.23 9.29
N ALA A 38 -2.26 -13.46 8.20
CA ALA A 38 -0.95 -13.17 7.64
C ALA A 38 -0.04 -12.45 8.66
N ARG A 39 -0.55 -11.42 9.34
CA ARG A 39 0.18 -10.72 10.41
C ARG A 39 0.66 -11.68 11.50
N ASN A 40 -0.23 -12.55 11.97
CA ASN A 40 0.08 -13.51 13.03
C ASN A 40 1.09 -14.56 12.56
N TYR A 41 0.92 -15.09 11.34
CA TYR A 41 1.81 -16.09 10.76
C TYR A 41 3.24 -15.57 10.59
N PHE A 42 3.39 -14.34 10.08
CA PHE A 42 4.69 -13.70 9.88
C PHE A 42 5.22 -12.99 11.13
N ASN A 43 4.46 -12.98 12.23
CA ASN A 43 4.75 -12.22 13.44
C ASN A 43 5.12 -10.74 13.14
N SER A 44 4.39 -10.12 12.20
CA SER A 44 4.66 -8.76 11.75
C SER A 44 3.91 -7.72 12.60
N LYS A 45 4.45 -6.50 12.70
CA LYS A 45 3.76 -5.39 13.40
C LYS A 45 2.48 -5.00 12.69
N SER A 46 2.49 -4.99 11.36
CA SER A 46 1.36 -4.63 10.51
C SER A 46 1.21 -5.57 9.31
N CYS A 47 -0.01 -5.63 8.77
CA CYS A 47 -0.33 -6.29 7.50
C CYS A 47 -1.52 -5.57 6.87
N LEU A 48 -1.46 -5.30 5.57
CA LEU A 48 -2.38 -4.41 4.86
C LEU A 48 -2.79 -5.01 3.52
N ILE A 49 -4.04 -4.77 3.12
CA ILE A 49 -4.46 -4.84 1.72
C ILE A 49 -4.64 -3.40 1.24
N SER A 50 -3.69 -2.97 0.41
CA SER A 50 -3.57 -1.59 -0.06
C SER A 50 -4.05 -1.44 -1.50
N LEU A 51 -4.92 -0.45 -1.74
CA LEU A 51 -5.38 -0.06 -3.07
C LEU A 51 -4.73 1.27 -3.47
N ILE A 52 -4.05 1.30 -4.61
CA ILE A 52 -3.34 2.50 -5.09
C ILE A 52 -4.23 3.30 -6.03
N THR A 53 -4.77 4.41 -5.56
CA THR A 53 -5.57 5.35 -6.34
C THR A 53 -4.66 6.33 -7.09
N GLU A 54 -5.22 7.36 -7.71
CA GLU A 54 -4.46 8.40 -8.40
C GLU A 54 -3.51 9.14 -7.44
N ASP A 55 -3.99 9.49 -6.24
CA ASP A 55 -3.34 10.41 -5.30
C ASP A 55 -3.05 9.80 -3.91
N ARG A 56 -3.65 8.65 -3.58
CA ARG A 56 -3.50 7.99 -2.28
C ARG A 56 -3.32 6.48 -2.37
N GLN A 57 -2.79 5.92 -1.29
CA GLN A 57 -2.85 4.52 -0.94
C GLN A 57 -3.96 4.37 0.10
N TRP A 58 -5.02 3.65 -0.24
CA TRP A 58 -6.17 3.44 0.63
C TRP A 58 -6.20 1.99 1.12
N PHE A 59 -6.44 1.77 2.43
CA PHE A 59 -6.38 0.44 3.02
C PHE A 59 -7.76 -0.21 3.07
N LYS A 60 -7.97 -1.21 2.22
CA LYS A 60 -9.21 -2.01 2.22
C LYS A 60 -9.31 -2.89 3.46
N SER A 61 -8.16 -3.33 3.95
CA SER A 61 -8.01 -4.04 5.22
C SER A 61 -6.67 -3.65 5.85
N LYS A 62 -6.65 -3.47 7.17
CA LYS A 62 -5.45 -3.07 7.92
C LYS A 62 -5.38 -3.69 9.30
N GLN A 63 -4.20 -4.18 9.66
CA GLN A 63 -3.86 -4.61 11.01
C GLN A 63 -2.60 -3.90 11.47
N GLY A 64 -2.60 -3.41 12.72
CA GLY A 64 -1.42 -2.75 13.31
C GLY A 64 -1.08 -1.39 12.69
N MET A 65 -2.10 -0.66 12.21
CA MET A 65 -1.95 0.70 11.69
C MET A 65 -3.23 1.51 11.88
N ASP A 66 -3.10 2.75 12.36
CA ASP A 66 -4.25 3.57 12.77
C ASP A 66 -4.85 4.39 11.64
N VAL A 67 -4.02 4.86 10.70
CA VAL A 67 -4.50 5.59 9.52
C VAL A 67 -5.22 4.66 8.54
N SER A 68 -6.22 5.18 7.82
CA SER A 68 -6.97 4.44 6.79
C SER A 68 -6.44 4.66 5.38
N GLU A 69 -5.54 5.62 5.21
CA GLU A 69 -4.87 5.92 3.96
C GLU A 69 -3.58 6.70 4.19
N THR A 70 -2.75 6.77 3.16
CA THR A 70 -1.55 7.59 3.09
C THR A 70 -1.44 8.24 1.71
N PRO A 71 -0.80 9.42 1.57
CA PRO A 71 -0.48 9.95 0.24
C PRO A 71 0.27 8.93 -0.62
N ARG A 72 -0.09 8.81 -1.90
CA ARG A 72 0.53 7.83 -2.81
C ARG A 72 2.04 7.99 -2.87
N LYS A 73 2.51 9.23 -2.90
CA LYS A 73 3.93 9.61 -2.98
C LYS A 73 4.81 9.07 -1.86
N ILE A 74 4.25 8.72 -0.70
CA ILE A 74 5.02 8.18 0.44
C ILE A 74 4.81 6.66 0.61
N SER A 75 4.05 6.03 -0.28
CA SER A 75 3.68 4.62 -0.13
C SER A 75 4.69 3.67 -0.77
N PHE A 76 5.09 2.63 -0.03
CA PHE A 76 5.87 1.52 -0.55
C PHE A 76 5.15 0.78 -1.68
N CYS A 77 3.82 0.60 -1.55
CA CYS A 77 3.03 -0.13 -2.53
C CYS A 77 2.99 0.57 -3.91
N THR A 78 3.25 1.88 -4.00
CA THR A 78 3.40 2.55 -5.31
C THR A 78 4.59 2.01 -6.10
N TYR A 79 5.67 1.63 -5.42
CA TYR A 79 6.80 0.97 -6.07
C TYR A 79 6.47 -0.50 -6.36
N ALA A 80 5.81 -1.18 -5.41
CA ALA A 80 5.47 -2.59 -5.56
C ALA A 80 4.58 -2.87 -6.79
N ILE A 81 3.61 -2.00 -7.12
CA ILE A 81 2.77 -2.18 -8.32
C ILE A 81 3.53 -2.02 -9.65
N THR A 82 4.78 -1.57 -9.61
CA THR A 82 5.64 -1.42 -10.79
C THR A 82 6.65 -2.55 -10.96
N GLU A 83 6.77 -3.43 -9.96
CA GLU A 83 7.64 -4.61 -10.02
C GLU A 83 6.88 -5.79 -10.67
N GLU A 84 7.61 -6.67 -11.38
CA GLU A 84 7.04 -7.90 -11.95
C GLU A 84 6.89 -9.01 -10.89
N GLU A 85 7.70 -8.96 -9.83
CA GLU A 85 7.67 -9.91 -8.70
C GLU A 85 7.41 -9.18 -7.36
N TYR A 86 8.10 -9.58 -6.29
CA TYR A 86 7.95 -9.03 -4.96
C TYR A 86 8.89 -7.87 -4.71
N LEU A 87 8.38 -6.81 -4.08
CA LEU A 87 9.21 -5.77 -3.49
C LEU A 87 9.58 -6.17 -2.06
N ILE A 88 10.83 -6.59 -1.85
CA ILE A 88 11.39 -6.89 -0.52
C ILE A 88 12.40 -5.80 -0.18
N ILE A 89 12.17 -5.10 0.93
CA ILE A 89 13.05 -4.04 1.42
C ILE A 89 13.53 -4.49 2.80
N PRO A 90 14.74 -5.07 2.93
CA PRO A 90 15.24 -5.58 4.20
C PRO A 90 15.38 -4.50 5.27
N ASP A 91 15.74 -3.28 4.85
CA ASP A 91 15.83 -2.10 5.70
C ASP A 91 15.40 -0.88 4.87
N ALA A 92 14.29 -0.26 5.27
CA ALA A 92 13.72 0.87 4.56
C ALA A 92 14.48 2.18 4.81
N GLU A 93 15.14 2.33 5.97
CA GLU A 93 15.95 3.52 6.28
C GLU A 93 17.26 3.51 5.48
N ALA A 94 17.77 2.32 5.13
CA ALA A 94 18.95 2.15 4.28
C ALA A 94 18.64 2.20 2.76
N ASP A 95 17.37 2.08 2.36
CA ASP A 95 16.96 2.12 0.95
C ASP A 95 16.85 3.58 0.46
N LEU A 96 17.61 3.94 -0.58
CA LEU A 96 17.62 5.32 -1.11
C LEU A 96 16.23 5.83 -1.51
N ARG A 97 15.30 4.95 -1.89
CA ARG A 97 13.92 5.31 -2.27
C ARG A 97 13.09 5.74 -1.06
N PHE A 98 13.42 5.24 0.13
CA PHE A 98 12.58 5.36 1.33
C PHE A 98 13.29 5.97 2.54
N SER A 99 14.60 6.15 2.51
CA SER A 99 15.41 6.70 3.61
C SER A 99 14.87 8.02 4.23
N ASN A 100 14.19 8.85 3.43
CA ASN A 100 13.56 10.11 3.87
C ASN A 100 12.03 10.04 3.95
N ASN A 101 11.46 8.84 4.06
CA ASN A 101 10.02 8.65 4.07
C ASN A 101 9.41 9.12 5.41
N PRO A 102 8.43 10.03 5.43
CA PRO A 102 7.81 10.50 6.66
C PRO A 102 7.04 9.42 7.41
N LEU A 103 6.81 8.23 6.81
CA LEU A 103 6.11 7.13 7.45
C LEU A 103 6.76 6.67 8.77
N TYR A 104 8.07 6.86 8.94
CA TYR A 104 8.76 6.52 10.20
C TYR A 104 8.36 7.41 11.38
N GLN A 105 7.71 8.54 11.12
CA GLN A 105 7.31 9.50 12.16
C GLN A 105 5.91 9.23 12.69
N PHE A 106 5.11 8.36 12.05
CA PHE A 106 3.79 7.97 12.55
C PHE A 106 3.95 6.81 13.55
N HIS A 107 3.55 7.05 14.80
CA HIS A 107 3.65 6.12 15.92
C HIS A 107 2.26 5.59 16.26
#